data_AF-A0AAP0EC72-F1
#
_entry.id   AF-A0AAP0EC72-F1
#
_cell.length_a   1.000
_cell.length_b   1.000
_cell.length_c   1.000
_cell.angle_alpha   90.00
_cell.angle_beta   90.00
_cell.angle_gamma   90.00
#
_symmetry.space_group_name_H-M   'P 1'
#
loop_
_entity.id
_entity.type
_entity.pdbx_description
1 polymer ?
#
loop_
_entity_poly.entity_id
_entity_poly.type
_entity_poly.pdbx_seq_one_letter_code
_entity_poly.pdbx_strand_id
1 'polypeptide(L)'
;MFSNKRDQALEGWLVDKLKNFVPHQFIKEIDKASKEKLRKFPLPMIISDLEPSYPRPKTSVRTAQRLIAQGMGQKIPKSPFGSNLLRKQDEARRKRITTRQALRVEAWDAD
;
A
#
# COMPACT_ATOMS: atom_id res chain seq x y z
N MET A 1 -8.30 22.86 -4.01
CA MET A 1 -8.80 23.59 -2.83
C MET A 1 -9.13 22.58 -1.75
N PHE A 2 -8.27 22.38 -0.75
CA PHE A 2 -8.58 21.52 0.38
C PHE A 2 -8.78 22.41 1.61
N SER A 3 -10.02 22.44 2.09
CA SER A 3 -10.45 23.21 3.26
C SER A 3 -9.70 22.70 4.50
N ASN A 4 -8.84 23.54 5.06
CA ASN A 4 -8.02 23.27 6.24
C ASN A 4 -8.84 23.53 7.52
N LYS A 5 -10.00 22.88 7.63
CA LYS A 5 -10.80 22.85 8.86
C LYS A 5 -10.44 21.59 9.63
N ARG A 6 -9.24 21.60 10.22
CA ARG A 6 -8.94 20.76 11.39
C ARG A 6 -9.64 21.42 12.56
N ASP A 7 -10.96 21.29 12.61
CA ASP A 7 -11.72 21.66 13.79
C ASP A 7 -11.13 20.85 14.94
N GLN A 8 -10.51 21.60 15.83
CA GLN A 8 -9.56 21.16 16.85
C GLN A 8 -10.34 20.64 18.06
N ALA A 9 -11.26 19.73 17.79
CA ALA A 9 -11.96 18.96 18.80
C ALA A 9 -11.06 17.79 19.16
N LEU A 10 -10.88 17.54 20.46
CA LEU A 10 -10.35 16.24 20.90
C LEU A 10 -11.28 15.17 20.32
N GLU A 11 -10.76 14.38 19.37
CA GLU A 11 -11.49 13.32 18.67
C GLU A 11 -12.28 12.46 19.67
N GLY A 12 -13.54 12.12 19.36
CA GLY A 12 -14.51 11.60 20.33
C GLY A 12 -14.00 10.42 21.17
N TRP A 13 -13.24 9.51 20.56
CA TRP A 13 -12.63 8.38 21.25
C TRP A 13 -11.64 8.79 22.35
N LEU A 14 -10.86 9.86 22.14
CA LEU A 14 -9.90 10.35 23.11
C LEU A 14 -10.61 10.98 24.32
N VAL A 15 -11.69 11.71 24.06
CA VAL A 15 -12.53 12.31 25.12
C VAL A 15 -13.17 11.22 25.98
N ASP A 16 -13.72 10.18 25.36
CA ASP A 16 -14.35 9.07 26.08
C ASP A 16 -13.34 8.28 26.90
N LYS A 17 -12.10 8.14 26.41
CA LYS A 17 -11.01 7.57 27.20
C LYS A 17 -10.62 8.47 28.37
N LEU A 18 -10.50 9.79 28.15
CA LEU A 18 -10.15 10.76 29.20
C LEU A 18 -11.18 10.84 30.32
N LYS A 19 -12.48 10.72 30.02
CA LYS A 19 -13.55 10.66 31.03
C LYS A 19 -13.34 9.56 32.07
N ASN A 20 -12.67 8.46 31.71
CA ASN A 20 -12.43 7.33 32.59
C ASN A 20 -11.18 7.48 33.46
N PHE A 21 -10.24 8.35 33.07
CA PHE A 21 -8.96 8.52 33.76
C PHE A 21 -8.86 9.84 34.51
N VAL A 22 -9.62 10.85 34.09
CA VAL A 22 -9.49 12.21 34.60
C VAL A 22 -10.88 12.72 35.01
N PRO A 23 -11.04 13.25 36.23
CA PRO A 23 -12.29 13.83 36.69
C PRO A 23 -12.82 14.87 35.71
N HIS A 24 -14.14 14.88 35.50
CA HIS A 24 -14.81 15.70 34.47
C HIS A 24 -14.48 17.20 34.54
N GLN A 25 -14.11 17.68 35.73
CA GLN A 25 -13.77 19.09 35.96
C GLN A 25 -12.50 19.52 35.22
N PHE A 26 -11.53 18.62 35.05
CA PHE A 26 -10.27 18.93 34.36
C PHE A 26 -10.35 18.75 32.84
N ILE A 27 -11.37 18.06 32.30
CA ILE A 27 -11.52 17.84 30.86
C ILE A 27 -11.70 19.18 30.12
N LYS A 28 -12.45 20.11 30.72
CA LYS A 28 -12.67 21.46 30.16
C LYS A 28 -11.39 22.30 30.14
N GLU A 29 -10.55 22.12 31.14
CA GLU A 29 -9.26 22.82 31.26
C GLU A 29 -8.24 22.25 30.26
N ILE A 30 -8.23 20.94 30.05
CA ILE A 30 -7.42 20.26 29.02
C ILE A 30 -7.84 20.72 27.62
N ASP A 31 -9.14 20.78 27.32
CA ASP A 31 -9.64 21.26 26.02
C ASP A 31 -9.24 22.73 25.77
N LYS A 32 -9.36 23.59 26.79
CA LYS A 32 -8.92 24.99 26.71
C LYS A 32 -7.40 25.12 26.51
N ALA A 33 -6.61 24.38 27.28
CA ALA A 33 -5.15 24.41 27.19
C ALA A 33 -4.63 23.85 25.86
N SER A 34 -5.30 22.82 25.31
CA SER A 34 -5.02 22.26 23.98
C SER A 34 -5.19 23.33 22.89
N LYS A 35 -6.28 24.10 22.93
CA LYS A 35 -6.55 25.20 21.99
C LYS A 35 -5.54 26.34 22.09
N GLU A 36 -5.09 26.68 23.30
CA GLU A 36 -4.16 27.80 23.52
C GLU A 36 -2.69 27.46 23.22
N LYS A 37 -2.25 26.21 23.39
CA LYS A 37 -0.81 25.82 23.35
C LYS A 37 -0.49 24.77 22.29
N LEU A 38 -0.96 24.98 21.06
CA LEU A 38 -0.72 24.10 19.91
C LEU A 38 0.77 23.83 19.59
N ARG A 39 1.67 24.72 20.03
CA ARG A 39 3.11 24.61 19.75
C ARG A 39 3.96 24.15 20.93
N LYS A 40 3.38 23.97 22.13
CA LYS A 40 4.17 23.59 23.32
C LYS A 40 4.35 22.07 23.45
N PHE A 41 3.50 21.28 22.80
CA PHE A 41 3.74 19.87 22.61
C PHE A 41 4.44 19.68 21.27
N PRO A 42 5.78 19.44 21.23
CA PRO A 42 6.38 18.91 20.03
C PRO A 42 5.64 17.60 19.77
N LEU A 43 4.86 17.53 18.69
CA LEU A 43 4.29 16.26 18.25
C LEU A 43 5.50 15.33 18.15
N PRO A 44 5.51 14.23 18.92
CA PRO A 44 6.68 13.39 18.98
C PRO A 44 6.98 12.92 17.55
N MET A 45 8.26 12.84 17.25
CA MET A 45 8.91 12.29 16.05
C MET A 45 8.35 10.93 15.55
N ILE A 46 7.35 10.37 16.25
CA ILE A 46 6.48 9.29 15.84
C ILE A 46 5.77 9.55 14.50
N ILE A 47 5.45 10.81 14.12
CA ILE A 47 4.82 11.06 12.80
C ILE A 47 5.79 10.76 11.65
N SER A 48 7.07 11.09 11.83
CA SER A 48 8.17 10.74 10.91
C SER A 48 8.48 9.24 10.91
N ASP A 49 8.39 8.57 12.06
CA ASP A 49 8.61 7.12 12.17
C ASP A 49 7.44 6.27 11.61
N LEU A 50 6.29 6.91 11.34
CA LEU A 50 5.10 6.29 10.74
C LEU A 50 5.00 6.48 9.23
N GLU A 51 5.95 7.17 8.60
CA GLU A 51 6.05 7.11 7.14
C GLU A 51 6.44 5.68 6.74
N PRO A 52 5.61 4.97 5.95
CA PRO A 52 6.00 3.66 5.48
C PRO A 52 7.31 3.80 4.70
N SER A 53 8.39 3.19 5.20
CA SER A 53 9.68 3.12 4.52
C SER A 53 9.47 2.74 3.05
N TYR A 54 9.63 3.72 2.16
CA TYR A 54 9.42 3.70 0.70
C TYR A 54 8.20 2.90 0.19
N PRO A 55 7.31 3.51 -0.62
CA PRO A 55 6.22 2.75 -1.24
C PRO A 55 6.81 1.59 -2.04
N ARG A 56 6.33 0.37 -1.78
CA ARG A 56 6.80 -0.80 -2.53
C ARG A 56 6.61 -0.54 -4.02
N PRO A 57 7.58 -0.92 -4.88
CA PRO A 57 7.38 -0.83 -6.32
C PRO A 57 6.09 -1.57 -6.70
N LYS A 58 5.32 -0.99 -7.63
CA LYS A 58 4.06 -1.58 -8.09
C LYS A 58 4.35 -2.96 -8.68
N THR A 59 3.95 -4.01 -7.98
CA THR A 59 4.07 -5.40 -8.46
C THR A 59 2.69 -5.97 -8.75
N SER A 60 2.63 -7.01 -9.60
CA SER A 60 1.36 -7.70 -9.85
C SER A 60 0.78 -8.24 -8.53
N VAL A 61 -0.55 -8.29 -8.43
CA VAL A 61 -1.27 -8.82 -7.25
C VAL A 61 -0.72 -10.19 -6.84
N ARG A 62 -0.42 -11.05 -7.82
CA ARG A 62 0.14 -12.40 -7.60
C ARG A 62 1.56 -12.36 -7.02
N THR A 63 2.41 -11.47 -7.54
CA THR A 63 3.77 -11.30 -7.03
C THR A 63 3.75 -10.76 -5.60
N ALA A 64 2.88 -9.79 -5.33
CA ALA A 64 2.69 -9.23 -3.99
C ALA A 64 2.24 -10.30 -2.98
N GLN A 65 1.21 -11.10 -3.33
CA GLN A 65 0.75 -12.22 -2.49
C GLN A 65 1.87 -13.21 -2.18
N ARG A 66 2.70 -13.55 -3.17
CA ARG A 66 3.84 -14.44 -2.98
C ARG A 66 4.87 -13.87 -1.99
N LEU A 67 5.24 -12.60 -2.17
CA LEU A 67 6.24 -11.95 -1.32
C LEU A 67 5.78 -11.85 0.14
N ILE A 68 4.50 -11.53 0.37
CA ILE A 68 3.92 -11.44 1.71
C ILE A 68 3.95 -12.81 2.40
N ALA A 69 3.48 -13.85 1.74
CA ALA A 69 3.45 -15.19 2.32
C ALA A 69 4.85 -15.75 2.60
N GLN A 70 5.82 -15.49 1.72
CA GLN A 70 7.23 -15.83 1.98
C GLN A 70 7.76 -15.14 3.24
N GLY A 71 7.49 -13.84 3.41
CA GLY A 71 7.88 -13.08 4.60
C GLY A 71 7.18 -13.53 5.88
N MET A 72 5.96 -14.07 5.76
CA MET A 72 5.20 -14.63 6.88
C MET A 72 5.53 -16.11 7.18
N GLY A 73 6.48 -16.72 6.46
CA GLY A 73 6.78 -18.15 6.60
C GLY A 73 5.64 -19.08 6.16
N GLN A 74 4.64 -18.54 5.46
CA GLN A 74 3.46 -19.29 5.03
C GLN A 74 3.71 -19.93 3.67
N LYS A 75 3.32 -21.21 3.55
CA LYS A 75 3.32 -21.92 2.27
C LYS A 75 2.16 -21.38 1.44
N ILE A 76 2.48 -20.64 0.37
CA ILE A 76 1.47 -20.15 -0.58
C ILE A 76 0.79 -21.37 -1.20
N PRO A 77 -0.55 -21.47 -1.15
CA PRO A 77 -1.25 -22.52 -1.89
C PRO A 77 -0.88 -22.42 -3.36
N LYS A 78 -0.63 -23.57 -4.01
CA LYS A 78 -0.26 -23.61 -5.44
C LYS A 78 -1.29 -22.80 -6.23
N SER A 79 -0.86 -21.65 -6.75
CA SER A 79 -1.71 -20.72 -7.50
C SER A 79 -2.40 -21.47 -8.65
N PRO A 80 -3.71 -21.23 -8.90
CA PRO A 80 -4.43 -21.85 -10.03
C PRO A 80 -3.91 -21.39 -11.39
N PHE A 81 -2.95 -20.45 -11.42
CA PHE A 81 -2.11 -20.17 -12.57
C PHE A 81 -1.23 -21.40 -12.88
N GLY A 82 -1.84 -22.36 -13.57
CA GLY A 82 -1.27 -23.66 -13.87
C GLY A 82 -0.25 -23.63 -15.00
N SER A 83 0.64 -24.63 -14.99
CA SER A 83 1.61 -24.91 -16.06
C SER A 83 0.97 -24.89 -17.46
N ASN A 84 -0.28 -25.29 -17.59
CA ASN A 84 -1.01 -25.28 -18.86
C ASN A 84 -1.24 -23.87 -19.43
N LEU A 85 -1.53 -22.87 -18.59
CA LEU A 85 -1.70 -21.49 -19.06
C LEU A 85 -0.36 -20.88 -19.47
N LEU A 86 0.71 -21.15 -18.70
CA LEU A 86 2.08 -20.81 -19.05
C LEU A 86 2.51 -21.44 -20.37
N ARG A 87 2.24 -22.74 -20.55
CA ARG A 87 2.54 -23.47 -21.77
C ARG A 87 1.82 -22.87 -22.98
N LYS A 88 0.52 -22.57 -22.86
CA LYS A 88 -0.26 -21.90 -23.92
C LYS A 88 0.29 -20.51 -24.26
N GLN A 89 0.67 -19.73 -23.25
CA GLN A 89 1.29 -18.41 -23.48
C GLN A 89 2.64 -18.54 -24.18
N ASP A 90 3.44 -19.54 -23.81
CA ASP A 90 4.76 -19.75 -24.38
C ASP A 90 4.69 -20.34 -25.80
N GLU A 91 3.72 -21.22 -26.08
CA GLU A 91 3.37 -21.67 -27.43
C GLU A 91 2.92 -20.49 -28.32
N ALA A 92 2.04 -19.62 -27.80
CA ALA A 92 1.62 -18.41 -28.53
C ALA A 92 2.81 -17.45 -28.78
N ARG A 93 3.73 -17.35 -27.82
CA ARG A 93 4.98 -16.58 -27.99
C ARG A 93 5.86 -17.18 -29.09
N ARG A 94 6.08 -18.49 -29.08
CA ARG A 94 6.86 -19.22 -30.10
C ARG A 94 6.26 -19.03 -31.49
N LYS A 95 4.94 -19.24 -31.63
CA LYS A 95 4.22 -19.02 -32.91
C LYS A 95 4.47 -17.61 -33.44
N ARG A 96 4.34 -16.57 -32.61
CA ARG A 96 4.61 -15.19 -33.03
C ARG A 96 6.05 -14.98 -33.52
N ILE A 97 7.03 -15.62 -32.90
CA ILE A 97 8.44 -15.51 -33.31
C ILE A 97 8.64 -16.22 -34.65
N THR A 98 8.13 -17.45 -34.79
CA THR A 98 8.24 -18.23 -36.02
C THR A 98 7.55 -17.51 -37.18
N THR A 99 6.34 -16.96 -36.99
CA THR A 99 5.65 -16.19 -38.02
C THR A 99 6.45 -14.95 -38.42
N ARG A 100 7.02 -14.20 -37.46
CA ARG A 100 7.87 -13.05 -37.76
C ARG A 100 9.13 -13.45 -38.53
N GLN A 101 9.75 -14.58 -38.17
CA GLN A 101 10.91 -15.10 -38.87
C GLN A 101 10.55 -15.51 -40.30
N ALA A 102 9.43 -16.21 -40.50
CA ALA A 102 8.95 -16.60 -41.81
C ALA A 102 8.67 -15.38 -42.70
N LEU A 103 7.94 -14.38 -42.20
CA LEU A 103 7.67 -13.14 -42.93
C LEU A 103 8.96 -12.37 -43.25
N ARG A 104 9.97 -12.42 -42.38
CA ARG A 104 11.27 -11.80 -42.65
C ARG A 104 12.05 -12.54 -43.73
N VAL A 105 11.99 -13.86 -43.75
CA VAL A 105 12.62 -14.70 -44.78
C VAL A 105 11.91 -14.48 -46.11
N GLU A 106 10.59 -14.57 -46.16
CA GLU A 106 9.78 -14.33 -47.37
C GLU A 106 9.99 -12.93 -47.95
N ALA A 107 10.13 -11.90 -47.11
CA ALA A 107 10.41 -10.54 -47.57
C ALA A 107 11.85 -10.32 -48.06
N TRP A 108 12.77 -11.25 -47.78
CA TRP A 108 14.18 -11.19 -48.18
C TRP A 108 14.57 -12.27 -49.22
N ASP A 109 13.73 -13.29 -49.45
CA ASP A 109 13.84 -14.31 -50.51
C ASP A 109 13.28 -13.81 -51.86
N ALA A 110 13.45 -12.52 -52.14
CA ALA A 110 13.17 -11.95 -53.46
C ALA A 110 14.47 -11.87 -54.27
N ASP A 111 14.92 -13.02 -54.79
CA ASP A 111 15.88 -13.17 -55.89
C ASP A 111 15.44 -14.33 -56.81
#